data_AF-A0A4Q2ZHC4-F1
#
_entry.id   AF-A0A4Q2ZHC4-F1
#
_cell.length_a   1.000
_cell.length_b   1.000
_cell.length_c   1.000
_cell.angle_alpha   90.00
_cell.angle_beta   90.00
_cell.angle_gamma   90.00
#
_symmetry.space_group_name_H-M   'P 1'
#
loop_
_entity.id
_entity.type
_entity.pdbx_description
1 polymer ?
#
loop_
_entity_poly.entity_id
_entity_poly.type
_entity_poly.pdbx_seq_one_letter_code
_entity_poly.pdbx_strand_id
1 'polypeptide(L)'
;HIDPVIEALRDRIDVVVHALAFNSRFLDDLLTRLEENVRSEEVVPKQIVFTEAELDRLQTEVRAVELPADVRRRLEFFTSQFEFCEAAGEQWEYKTKDTARLAGVEWHTLALQDTGRDRIKDLGCQTRNGLSVRVLMTLIIYAKAIAYFRGNAAVDLEDLRQILPYVLHDKLTPDPEAPFFDQPGHAVFRVDRVGWLRQLWDASCAEYERLDLDRNDPVGELGAEFRRGLEGLSEREVRARLVRIERLIGESGKGRKLYGHLYDDLLKLKYLHQRYTNYLRWLQTQ
;
A
#
# COMPACT_ATOMS: atom_id res chain seq x y z
N HIS A 1 12.09 -20.09 15.74
CA HIS A 1 12.92 -18.87 15.78
C HIS A 1 13.65 -18.74 14.47
N ILE A 2 13.17 -17.85 13.59
CA ILE A 2 13.91 -17.43 12.40
C ILE A 2 15.00 -16.46 12.91
N ASP A 3 16.23 -16.65 12.45
CA ASP A 3 17.37 -15.82 12.84
C ASP A 3 17.08 -14.33 12.50
N PRO A 4 17.13 -13.40 13.47
CA PRO A 4 16.81 -11.98 13.24
C PRO A 4 17.68 -11.33 12.14
N VAL A 5 18.83 -11.91 11.82
CA VAL A 5 19.68 -11.48 10.69
C VAL A 5 18.96 -11.66 9.34
N ILE A 6 18.16 -12.72 9.18
CA ILE A 6 17.45 -13.03 7.93
C ILE A 6 16.29 -12.06 7.71
N GLU A 7 15.56 -11.67 8.77
CA GLU A 7 14.47 -10.69 8.64
C GLU A 7 14.99 -9.31 8.23
N ALA A 8 16.11 -8.85 8.81
CA ALA A 8 16.74 -7.58 8.45
C ALA A 8 17.24 -7.57 6.99
N LEU A 9 17.74 -8.71 6.49
CA LEU A 9 18.13 -8.85 5.08
C LEU A 9 16.92 -8.90 4.16
N ARG A 10 15.85 -9.62 4.54
CA ARG A 10 14.59 -9.65 3.79
C ARG A 10 13.94 -8.27 3.73
N ASP A 11 14.10 -7.42 4.75
CA ASP A 11 13.62 -6.03 4.71
C ASP A 11 14.31 -5.19 3.62
N ARG A 12 15.58 -5.50 3.31
CA ARG A 12 16.35 -4.81 2.26
C ARG A 12 16.04 -5.28 0.83
N ILE A 13 15.30 -6.37 0.66
CA ILE A 13 14.84 -6.81 -0.66
C ILE A 13 13.69 -5.90 -1.08
N ASP A 14 13.87 -5.18 -2.19
CA ASP A 14 12.86 -4.26 -2.71
C ASP A 14 11.79 -4.97 -3.56
N VAL A 15 12.20 -5.96 -4.36
CA VAL A 15 11.32 -6.71 -5.28
C VAL A 15 11.71 -8.18 -5.31
N VAL A 16 10.72 -9.07 -5.27
CA VAL A 16 10.89 -10.51 -5.47
C VAL A 16 10.21 -10.89 -6.78
N VAL A 17 10.99 -11.41 -7.73
CA VAL A 17 10.48 -11.88 -9.03
C VAL A 17 10.67 -13.38 -9.11
N HIS A 18 9.61 -14.11 -9.47
CA HIS A 18 9.73 -15.51 -9.81
C HIS A 18 10.45 -15.66 -11.16
N ALA A 19 11.66 -16.21 -11.12
CA ALA A 19 12.30 -16.72 -12.32
C ALA A 19 11.50 -17.92 -12.86
N LEU A 20 11.47 -18.08 -14.17
CA LEU A 20 10.94 -19.29 -14.79
C LEU A 20 11.72 -20.49 -14.26
N ALA A 21 11.01 -21.59 -14.01
CA ALA A 21 11.66 -22.84 -13.62
C ALA A 21 12.67 -23.25 -14.69
N PHE A 22 13.85 -23.73 -14.25
CA PHE A 22 14.84 -24.26 -15.18
C PHE A 22 14.22 -25.41 -15.98
N ASN A 23 14.21 -25.27 -17.29
CA ASN A 23 13.76 -26.32 -18.18
C ASN A 23 14.89 -27.33 -18.37
N SER A 24 14.67 -28.57 -17.95
CA SER A 24 15.65 -29.66 -18.00
C SER A 24 16.18 -29.97 -19.40
N ARG A 25 15.52 -29.47 -20.46
CA ARG A 25 16.02 -29.56 -21.84
C ARG A 25 17.25 -28.70 -22.12
N PHE A 26 17.61 -27.75 -21.24
CA PHE A 26 18.82 -26.94 -21.36
C PHE A 26 20.00 -27.48 -20.55
N LEU A 27 20.02 -28.79 -20.23
CA LEU A 27 21.13 -29.41 -19.51
C LEU A 27 22.45 -29.34 -20.28
N ASP A 28 22.42 -29.48 -21.60
CA ASP A 28 23.63 -29.41 -22.44
C ASP A 28 24.26 -28.01 -22.40
N ASP A 29 23.44 -26.95 -22.39
CA ASP A 29 23.93 -25.57 -22.24
C ASP A 29 24.54 -25.34 -20.85
N LEU A 30 23.97 -25.97 -19.81
CA LEU A 30 24.49 -25.91 -18.46
C LEU A 30 25.83 -26.66 -18.33
N LEU A 31 25.96 -27.81 -19.00
CA LEU A 31 27.22 -28.55 -19.10
C LEU A 31 28.30 -27.71 -19.80
N THR A 32 27.96 -27.11 -20.95
CA THR A 32 28.86 -26.23 -21.70
C THR A 32 29.36 -25.08 -20.84
N ARG A 33 28.46 -24.39 -20.13
CA ARG A 33 28.85 -23.30 -19.21
C ARG A 33 29.80 -23.75 -18.11
N LEU A 34 29.58 -24.96 -17.57
CA LEU A 34 30.42 -25.53 -16.52
C LEU A 34 31.82 -25.89 -17.04
N GLU A 35 31.88 -26.55 -18.20
CA GLU A 35 33.12 -27.02 -18.81
C GLU A 35 33.97 -25.87 -19.37
N GLU A 36 33.33 -24.86 -19.95
CA GLU A 36 34.01 -23.69 -20.54
C GLU A 36 34.18 -22.53 -19.55
N ASN A 37 33.68 -22.67 -18.32
CA ASN A 37 33.73 -21.65 -17.27
C ASN A 37 33.16 -20.27 -17.73
N VAL A 38 32.09 -20.30 -18.51
CA VAL A 38 31.44 -19.10 -19.08
C VAL A 38 30.73 -18.33 -17.96
N ARG A 39 31.06 -17.05 -17.79
CA ARG A 39 30.41 -16.19 -16.79
C ARG A 39 29.16 -15.52 -17.36
N SER A 40 28.14 -15.33 -16.53
CA SER A 40 26.84 -14.81 -16.98
C SER A 40 26.93 -13.38 -17.51
N GLU A 41 27.82 -12.57 -16.95
CA GLU A 41 28.09 -11.20 -17.38
C GLU A 41 28.76 -11.10 -18.76
N GLU A 42 29.40 -12.17 -19.25
CA GLU A 42 30.09 -12.19 -20.55
C GLU A 42 29.12 -12.39 -21.71
N VAL A 43 27.95 -12.97 -21.44
CA VAL A 43 26.92 -13.23 -22.45
C VAL A 43 25.87 -12.13 -22.53
N VAL A 44 25.93 -11.10 -21.68
CA VAL A 44 25.04 -9.94 -21.74
C VAL A 44 25.43 -9.06 -22.93
N PRO A 45 24.51 -8.78 -23.88
CA PRO A 45 24.81 -7.90 -25.00
C PRO A 45 25.25 -6.52 -24.52
N LYS A 46 26.38 -6.01 -25.03
CA LYS A 46 26.93 -4.70 -24.61
C LYS A 46 25.96 -3.54 -24.86
N GLN A 47 25.03 -3.69 -25.81
CA GLN A 47 24.04 -2.68 -26.18
C GLN A 47 22.99 -2.43 -25.09
N ILE A 48 22.85 -3.34 -24.11
CA ILE A 48 21.92 -3.20 -22.98
C ILE A 48 22.63 -2.94 -21.65
N VAL A 49 23.95 -2.74 -21.68
CA VAL A 49 24.76 -2.40 -20.51
C VAL A 49 24.83 -0.88 -20.41
N PHE A 50 24.23 -0.32 -19.36
CA PHE A 50 24.27 1.11 -19.10
C PHE A 50 25.62 1.54 -18.50
N THR A 51 26.09 2.70 -18.90
CA THR A 51 27.18 3.43 -18.22
C THR A 51 26.67 4.12 -16.94
N GLU A 52 27.59 4.51 -16.06
CA GLU A 52 27.25 5.24 -14.82
C GLU A 52 26.46 6.52 -15.11
N ALA A 53 26.91 7.33 -16.07
CA ALA A 53 26.22 8.56 -16.47
C ALA A 53 24.81 8.30 -17.02
N GLU A 54 24.61 7.19 -17.73
CA GLU A 54 23.28 6.80 -18.21
C GLU A 54 22.37 6.34 -17.06
N LEU A 55 22.91 5.66 -16.05
CA LEU A 55 22.17 5.25 -14.86
C LEU A 55 21.74 6.46 -14.02
N ASP A 56 22.60 7.46 -13.84
CA ASP A 56 22.27 8.69 -13.11
C ASP A 56 21.16 9.49 -13.82
N ARG A 57 21.28 9.60 -15.15
CA ARG A 57 20.26 10.22 -15.98
C ARG A 57 18.93 9.45 -15.88
N LEU A 58 18.98 8.13 -16.05
CA LEU A 58 17.82 7.25 -15.94
C LEU A 58 17.11 7.42 -14.59
N GLN A 59 17.86 7.44 -13.49
CA GLN A 59 17.30 7.61 -12.15
C GLN A 59 16.56 8.95 -12.02
N THR A 60 17.13 10.02 -12.58
CA THR A 60 16.51 11.35 -12.60
C THR A 60 15.22 11.35 -13.42
N GLU A 61 15.25 10.76 -14.62
CA GLU A 61 14.09 10.69 -15.52
C GLU A 61 12.96 9.84 -14.93
N VAL A 62 13.27 8.68 -14.35
CA VAL A 62 12.28 7.84 -13.65
C VAL A 62 11.63 8.60 -12.49
N ARG A 63 12.40 9.35 -11.70
CA ARG A 63 11.84 10.16 -10.61
C ARG A 63 10.90 11.26 -11.10
N ALA A 64 11.16 11.79 -12.30
CA ALA A 64 10.39 12.86 -12.92
C ALA A 64 9.04 12.40 -13.50
N VAL A 65 8.86 11.10 -13.78
CA VAL A 65 7.56 10.54 -14.20
C VAL A 65 6.45 10.94 -13.22
N GLU A 66 5.34 11.44 -13.74
CA GLU A 66 4.22 11.90 -12.92
C GLU A 66 3.50 10.70 -12.26
N LEU A 67 3.07 10.86 -11.02
CA LEU A 67 2.06 9.98 -10.41
C LEU A 67 0.76 10.77 -10.31
N PRO A 68 -0.16 10.62 -11.27
CA PRO A 68 -1.43 11.33 -11.32
C PRO A 68 -2.24 11.17 -10.02
N ALA A 69 -3.05 12.18 -9.69
CA ALA A 69 -3.77 12.23 -8.42
C ALA A 69 -4.81 11.10 -8.27
N ASP A 70 -5.50 10.75 -9.35
CA ASP A 70 -6.45 9.63 -9.45
C ASP A 70 -5.76 8.29 -9.19
N VAL A 71 -4.64 8.02 -9.86
CA VAL A 71 -3.82 6.83 -9.65
C VAL A 71 -3.27 6.77 -8.23
N ARG A 72 -2.80 7.91 -7.71
CA ARG A 72 -2.34 8.02 -6.31
C ARG A 72 -3.46 7.72 -5.32
N ARG A 73 -4.69 8.22 -5.55
CA ARG A 73 -5.83 7.95 -4.66
C ARG A 73 -6.23 6.48 -4.64
N ARG A 74 -6.14 5.76 -5.77
CA ARG A 74 -6.34 4.31 -5.80
C ARG A 74 -5.29 3.59 -4.94
N LEU A 75 -4.03 4.01 -5.02
CA LEU A 75 -2.97 3.47 -4.17
C LEU A 75 -3.21 3.79 -2.69
N GLU A 76 -3.52 5.03 -2.34
CA GLU A 76 -3.82 5.44 -0.96
C GLU A 76 -4.97 4.58 -0.38
N PHE A 77 -6.06 4.41 -1.14
CA PHE A 77 -7.20 3.58 -0.72
C PHE A 77 -6.83 2.11 -0.56
N PHE A 78 -6.05 1.53 -1.47
CA PHE A 78 -5.54 0.16 -1.32
C PHE A 78 -4.73 0.01 -0.03
N THR A 79 -3.81 0.94 0.24
CA THR A 79 -2.95 0.86 1.42
C THR A 79 -3.73 0.97 2.74
N SER A 80 -4.80 1.77 2.76
CA SER A 80 -5.64 1.99 3.94
C SER A 80 -6.36 0.72 4.44
N GLN A 81 -6.49 -0.31 3.60
CA GLN A 81 -7.22 -1.53 3.98
C GLN A 81 -6.50 -2.37 5.03
N PHE A 82 -5.17 -2.27 5.12
CA PHE A 82 -4.38 -3.34 5.75
C PHE A 82 -3.94 -3.06 7.18
N GLU A 83 -3.94 -1.81 7.64
CA GLU A 83 -3.35 -1.47 8.95
C GLU A 83 -4.33 -1.64 10.11
N PHE A 84 -5.63 -1.54 9.88
CA PHE A 84 -6.60 -1.44 10.97
C PHE A 84 -6.79 -2.76 11.75
N CYS A 85 -6.57 -2.71 13.07
CA CYS A 85 -6.79 -3.80 14.02
C CYS A 85 -7.49 -3.28 15.27
N GLU A 86 -8.79 -3.57 15.41
CA GLU A 86 -9.61 -2.99 16.48
C GLU A 86 -9.15 -3.39 17.89
N ALA A 87 -8.71 -4.64 18.04
CA ALA A 87 -8.28 -5.22 19.30
C ALA A 87 -6.86 -4.80 19.73
N ALA A 88 -6.09 -4.12 18.87
CA ALA A 88 -4.67 -3.84 19.13
C ALA A 88 -4.43 -2.75 20.20
N GLY A 89 -5.39 -1.85 20.42
CA GLY A 89 -5.20 -0.74 21.36
C GLY A 89 -6.51 -0.10 21.79
N GLU A 90 -6.51 0.52 22.97
CA GLU A 90 -7.66 1.30 23.46
C GLU A 90 -7.77 2.65 22.74
N GLN A 91 -6.64 3.36 22.61
CA GLN A 91 -6.58 4.60 21.85
C GLN A 91 -6.78 4.34 20.36
N TRP A 92 -7.53 5.23 19.72
CA TRP A 92 -7.88 5.10 18.31
C TRP A 92 -6.64 4.94 17.42
N GLU A 93 -5.62 5.78 17.60
CA GLU A 93 -4.36 5.74 16.85
C GLU A 93 -3.57 4.44 17.00
N TYR A 94 -3.81 3.67 18.06
CA TYR A 94 -3.09 2.43 18.35
C TYR A 94 -3.86 1.18 17.93
N LYS A 95 -5.03 1.34 17.28
CA LYS A 95 -5.78 0.24 16.68
C LYS A 95 -5.17 -0.21 15.35
N THR A 96 -3.89 -0.56 15.39
CA THR A 96 -3.08 -0.91 14.21
C THR A 96 -2.47 -2.30 14.33
N LYS A 97 -2.29 -3.00 13.21
CA LYS A 97 -1.63 -4.31 13.19
C LYS A 97 -0.16 -4.20 13.59
N ASP A 98 0.49 -3.07 13.33
CA ASP A 98 1.83 -2.79 13.81
C ASP A 98 1.88 -2.76 15.35
N THR A 99 0.93 -2.10 16.01
CA THR A 99 0.84 -2.10 17.49
C THR A 99 0.69 -3.52 18.04
N ALA A 100 -0.21 -4.32 17.44
CA ALA A 100 -0.39 -5.72 17.82
C ALA A 100 0.89 -6.55 17.64
N ARG A 101 1.58 -6.38 16.50
CA ARG A 101 2.83 -7.09 16.18
C ARG A 101 3.94 -6.74 17.17
N LEU A 102 4.12 -5.46 17.48
CA LEU A 102 5.15 -4.99 18.42
C LEU A 102 4.88 -5.44 19.86
N ALA A 103 3.61 -5.63 20.23
CA ALA A 103 3.22 -6.20 21.52
C ALA A 103 3.48 -7.72 21.63
N GLY A 104 3.85 -8.40 20.54
CA GLY A 104 4.14 -9.84 20.52
C GLY A 104 2.91 -10.73 20.74
N VAL A 105 1.71 -10.21 20.49
CA VAL A 105 0.47 -10.97 20.65
C VAL A 105 0.25 -11.87 19.45
N GLU A 106 -0.17 -13.11 19.70
CA GLU A 106 -0.52 -14.06 18.64
C GLU A 106 -1.68 -13.55 17.78
N TRP A 107 -1.47 -13.49 16.47
CA TRP A 107 -2.42 -12.92 15.51
C TRP A 107 -3.81 -13.58 15.59
N HIS A 108 -3.84 -14.91 15.73
CA HIS A 108 -5.08 -15.67 15.81
C HIS A 108 -5.96 -15.23 17.00
N THR A 109 -5.33 -14.89 18.14
CA THR A 109 -6.06 -14.43 19.33
C THR A 109 -6.77 -13.10 19.07
N LEU A 110 -6.14 -12.18 18.35
CA LEU A 110 -6.73 -10.88 18.01
C LEU A 110 -7.81 -11.03 16.92
N ALA A 111 -7.57 -11.89 15.93
CA ALA A 111 -8.54 -12.14 14.86
C ALA A 111 -9.87 -12.73 15.36
N LEU A 112 -9.86 -13.48 16.48
CA LEU A 112 -11.07 -13.98 17.14
C LEU A 112 -11.86 -12.90 17.89
N GLN A 113 -11.22 -11.79 18.28
CA GLN A 113 -11.85 -10.68 18.97
C GLN A 113 -12.54 -9.69 18.02
N ASP A 114 -12.22 -9.77 16.71
CA ASP A 114 -12.87 -8.95 15.68
C ASP A 114 -14.30 -9.47 15.42
N THR A 115 -15.28 -8.74 15.95
CA THR A 115 -16.70 -9.11 15.91
C THR A 115 -17.54 -8.14 15.08
N GLY A 116 -16.98 -7.00 14.66
CA GLY A 116 -17.72 -5.91 14.02
C GLY A 116 -17.81 -6.02 12.50
N ARG A 117 -16.81 -6.61 11.85
CA ARG A 117 -16.63 -6.51 10.39
C ARG A 117 -17.05 -7.77 9.64
N ASP A 118 -17.42 -7.59 8.37
CA ASP A 118 -17.58 -8.70 7.45
C ASP A 118 -16.19 -9.17 6.98
N ARG A 119 -15.67 -10.23 7.62
CA ARG A 119 -14.33 -10.79 7.36
C ARG A 119 -14.14 -11.35 5.95
N ILE A 120 -15.23 -11.60 5.22
CA ILE A 120 -15.17 -12.04 3.82
C ILE A 120 -14.90 -10.84 2.90
N LYS A 121 -15.53 -9.69 3.19
CA LYS A 121 -15.39 -8.46 2.39
C LYS A 121 -14.19 -7.61 2.79
N ASP A 122 -13.76 -7.68 4.05
CA ASP A 122 -12.63 -6.90 4.55
C ASP A 122 -11.30 -7.47 4.01
N LEU A 123 -10.69 -6.75 3.07
CA LEU A 123 -9.37 -7.10 2.52
C LEU A 123 -8.29 -7.13 3.61
N GLY A 124 -8.44 -6.30 4.65
CA GLY A 124 -7.57 -6.29 5.81
C GLY A 124 -7.58 -7.62 6.57
N CYS A 125 -8.70 -8.34 6.61
CA CYS A 125 -8.76 -9.64 7.29
C CYS A 125 -7.93 -10.73 6.61
N GLN A 126 -7.54 -10.53 5.35
CA GLN A 126 -6.71 -11.49 4.61
C GLN A 126 -5.22 -11.39 4.95
N THR A 127 -4.80 -10.40 5.75
CA THR A 127 -3.38 -10.13 6.02
C THR A 127 -3.08 -10.04 7.50
N ARG A 128 -1.87 -10.46 7.89
CA ARG A 128 -1.40 -10.42 9.29
C ARG A 128 -0.73 -9.10 9.67
N ASN A 129 -0.36 -8.30 8.67
CA ASN A 129 0.32 -7.01 8.83
C ASN A 129 -0.21 -5.99 7.83
N GLY A 130 0.09 -4.71 8.07
CA GLY A 130 -0.07 -3.66 7.07
C GLY A 130 1.22 -3.34 6.32
N LEU A 131 1.25 -2.20 5.65
CA LEU A 131 2.30 -1.80 4.71
C LEU A 131 3.18 -0.70 5.30
N SER A 132 4.50 -0.88 5.22
CA SER A 132 5.45 0.14 5.69
C SER A 132 5.63 1.25 4.66
N VAL A 133 6.02 2.44 5.13
CA VAL A 133 6.35 3.59 4.26
C VAL A 133 7.43 3.24 3.24
N ARG A 134 8.44 2.45 3.64
CA ARG A 134 9.50 1.98 2.73
C ARG A 134 8.92 1.21 1.54
N VAL A 135 8.00 0.29 1.80
CA VAL A 135 7.34 -0.50 0.76
C VAL A 135 6.54 0.40 -0.18
N LEU A 136 5.87 1.43 0.33
CA LEU A 136 5.16 2.40 -0.50
C LEU A 136 6.10 3.22 -1.38
N MET A 137 7.25 3.65 -0.85
CA MET A 137 8.28 4.33 -1.63
C MET A 137 8.81 3.44 -2.76
N THR A 138 9.08 2.17 -2.46
CA THR A 138 9.50 1.17 -3.45
C THR A 138 8.43 0.96 -4.52
N LEU A 139 7.16 0.85 -4.13
CA LEU A 139 6.07 0.69 -5.08
C LEU A 139 5.95 1.89 -6.02
N ILE A 140 6.03 3.12 -5.50
CA ILE A 140 5.96 4.34 -6.30
C ILE A 140 7.13 4.42 -7.28
N ILE A 141 8.36 4.18 -6.83
CA ILE A 141 9.53 4.31 -7.72
C ILE A 141 9.52 3.27 -8.83
N TYR A 142 9.12 2.03 -8.54
CA TYR A 142 9.05 1.01 -9.58
C TYR A 142 7.85 1.20 -10.50
N ALA A 143 6.70 1.68 -10.03
CA ALA A 143 5.59 2.03 -10.91
C ALA A 143 5.99 3.13 -11.92
N LYS A 144 6.71 4.14 -11.45
CA LYS A 144 7.33 5.17 -12.30
C LYS A 144 8.34 4.58 -13.29
N ALA A 145 9.15 3.61 -12.85
CA ALA A 145 10.11 2.95 -13.73
C ALA A 145 9.42 2.15 -14.84
N ILE A 146 8.35 1.42 -14.52
CA ILE A 146 7.54 0.70 -15.52
C ILE A 146 6.97 1.67 -16.54
N ALA A 147 6.35 2.76 -16.10
CA ALA A 147 5.82 3.80 -16.98
C ALA A 147 6.92 4.39 -17.89
N TYR A 148 8.07 4.75 -17.32
CA TYR A 148 9.22 5.26 -18.07
C TYR A 148 9.68 4.31 -19.17
N PHE A 149 9.92 3.03 -18.83
CA PHE A 149 10.40 2.04 -19.81
C PHE A 149 9.35 1.68 -20.87
N ARG A 150 8.07 1.94 -20.60
CA ARG A 150 6.98 1.87 -21.58
C ARG A 150 6.89 3.12 -22.47
N GLY A 151 7.65 4.16 -22.18
CA GLY A 151 7.64 5.44 -22.90
C GLY A 151 6.55 6.41 -22.42
N ASN A 152 5.95 6.17 -21.25
CA ASN A 152 4.90 7.01 -20.69
C ASN A 152 5.49 8.08 -19.76
N ALA A 153 4.93 9.30 -19.81
CA ALA A 153 5.32 10.40 -18.92
C ALA A 153 4.62 10.36 -17.55
N ALA A 154 3.59 9.52 -17.40
CA ALA A 154 2.79 9.37 -16.20
C ALA A 154 2.51 7.89 -15.92
N VAL A 155 2.40 7.55 -14.63
CA VAL A 155 1.99 6.22 -14.15
C VAL A 155 0.51 6.00 -14.40
N ASP A 156 0.17 4.82 -14.91
CA ASP A 156 -1.20 4.30 -15.05
C ASP A 156 -1.50 3.23 -13.98
N LEU A 157 -2.79 2.92 -13.75
CA LEU A 157 -3.22 1.85 -12.84
C LEU A 157 -2.63 0.49 -13.22
N GLU A 158 -2.46 0.26 -14.52
CA GLU A 158 -1.85 -0.98 -15.01
C GLU A 158 -0.37 -1.10 -14.61
N ASP A 159 0.37 0.02 -14.52
CA ASP A 159 1.75 -0.01 -14.05
C ASP A 159 1.83 -0.47 -12.59
N LEU A 160 0.93 0.06 -11.73
CA LEU A 160 0.78 -0.38 -10.34
C LEU A 160 0.38 -1.85 -10.25
N ARG A 161 -0.66 -2.25 -11.01
CA ARG A 161 -1.16 -3.62 -11.02
C ARG A 161 -0.08 -4.64 -11.38
N GLN A 162 0.83 -4.29 -12.29
CA GLN A 162 1.90 -5.19 -12.72
C GLN A 162 3.03 -5.31 -11.70
N ILE A 163 3.41 -4.21 -11.04
CA ILE A 163 4.56 -4.23 -10.13
C ILE A 163 4.21 -4.64 -8.70
N LEU A 164 3.00 -4.29 -8.24
CA LEU A 164 2.55 -4.50 -6.87
C LEU A 164 2.76 -5.92 -6.34
N PRO A 165 2.46 -7.00 -7.09
CA PRO A 165 2.64 -8.35 -6.59
C PRO A 165 4.10 -8.69 -6.24
N TYR A 166 5.06 -8.10 -6.95
CA TYR A 166 6.47 -8.39 -6.79
C TYR A 166 7.12 -7.55 -5.68
N VAL A 167 6.65 -6.32 -5.49
CA VAL A 167 7.06 -5.46 -4.36
C VAL A 167 6.47 -5.99 -3.05
N LEU A 168 5.22 -6.47 -3.06
CA LEU A 168 4.51 -6.89 -1.85
C LEU A 168 4.70 -8.37 -1.49
N HIS A 169 5.31 -9.17 -2.37
CA HIS A 169 5.42 -10.63 -2.25
C HIS A 169 5.78 -11.10 -0.83
N ASP A 170 6.88 -10.55 -0.30
CA ASP A 170 7.46 -10.88 1.01
C ASP A 170 7.17 -9.82 2.09
N LYS A 171 6.40 -8.77 1.76
CA LYS A 171 6.19 -7.59 2.62
C LYS A 171 4.81 -7.53 3.21
N LEU A 172 3.79 -7.90 2.44
CA LEU A 172 2.48 -8.21 2.97
C LEU A 172 2.51 -9.70 3.34
N THR A 173 1.85 -10.13 4.40
CA THR A 173 1.82 -11.54 4.86
C THR A 173 0.37 -12.02 4.84
N PRO A 174 0.03 -13.13 4.16
CA PRO A 174 -1.35 -13.59 4.15
C PRO A 174 -1.71 -14.11 5.54
N ASP A 175 -3.00 -14.11 5.85
CA ASP A 175 -3.54 -14.94 6.90
C ASP A 175 -4.26 -16.15 6.30
N PRO A 176 -3.62 -17.33 6.21
CA PRO A 176 -4.23 -18.50 5.59
C PRO A 176 -5.53 -18.93 6.28
N GLU A 177 -5.76 -18.54 7.52
CA GLU A 177 -6.99 -18.88 8.26
C GLU A 177 -8.12 -17.88 7.99
N ALA A 178 -7.89 -16.86 7.15
CA ALA A 178 -8.93 -15.91 6.79
C ALA A 178 -10.02 -16.60 5.94
N PRO A 179 -11.33 -16.33 6.21
CA PRO A 179 -12.45 -16.94 5.48
C PRO A 179 -12.40 -16.77 3.96
N PHE A 180 -11.69 -15.75 3.48
CA PHE A 180 -11.43 -15.55 2.05
C PHE A 180 -10.85 -16.79 1.37
N PHE A 181 -9.88 -17.47 1.99
CA PHE A 181 -9.17 -18.59 1.39
C PHE A 181 -9.97 -19.90 1.37
N ASP A 182 -11.10 -19.95 2.08
CA ASP A 182 -12.00 -21.10 2.13
C ASP A 182 -13.17 -20.98 1.14
N GLN A 183 -13.28 -19.84 0.45
CA GLN A 183 -14.30 -19.66 -0.58
C GLN A 183 -14.02 -20.52 -1.82
N PRO A 184 -15.07 -20.97 -2.52
CA PRO A 184 -14.92 -21.70 -3.78
C PRO A 184 -14.05 -20.94 -4.78
N GLY A 185 -13.00 -21.58 -5.29
CA GLY A 185 -12.06 -20.99 -6.25
C GLY A 185 -10.89 -20.22 -5.65
N HIS A 186 -10.86 -19.97 -4.34
CA HIS A 186 -9.78 -19.19 -3.70
C HIS A 186 -8.66 -20.03 -3.08
N ALA A 187 -8.81 -21.35 -3.02
CA ALA A 187 -7.81 -22.25 -2.43
C ALA A 187 -6.42 -22.11 -3.09
N VAL A 188 -6.36 -21.80 -4.38
CA VAL A 188 -5.12 -21.58 -5.13
C VAL A 188 -4.30 -20.41 -4.60
N PHE A 189 -4.94 -19.38 -4.05
CA PHE A 189 -4.26 -18.19 -3.52
C PHE A 189 -3.46 -18.45 -2.24
N ARG A 190 -3.63 -19.62 -1.62
CA ARG A 190 -2.75 -20.08 -0.52
C ARG A 190 -1.32 -20.36 -0.99
N VAL A 191 -1.15 -20.68 -2.29
CA VAL A 191 0.15 -20.99 -2.90
C VAL A 191 0.54 -19.96 -3.96
N ASP A 192 -0.41 -19.43 -4.73
CA ASP A 192 -0.18 -18.41 -5.75
C ASP A 192 -0.19 -17.00 -5.13
N ARG A 193 0.98 -16.61 -4.62
CA ARG A 193 1.20 -15.30 -3.98
C ARG A 193 0.95 -14.13 -4.92
N VAL A 194 1.43 -14.25 -6.15
CA VAL A 194 1.33 -13.20 -7.17
C VAL A 194 -0.13 -13.02 -7.59
N GLY A 195 -0.84 -14.13 -7.86
CA GLY A 195 -2.27 -14.11 -8.16
C GLY A 195 -3.10 -13.51 -7.04
N TRP A 196 -2.82 -13.87 -5.78
CA TRP A 196 -3.50 -13.30 -4.62
C TRP A 196 -3.31 -11.79 -4.50
N LEU A 197 -2.08 -11.29 -4.64
CA LEU A 197 -1.80 -9.85 -4.57
C LEU A 197 -2.46 -9.06 -5.71
N ARG A 198 -2.53 -9.63 -6.92
CA ARG A 198 -3.30 -9.04 -8.02
C ARG A 198 -4.80 -8.99 -7.69
N GLN A 199 -5.34 -10.08 -7.17
CA GLN A 199 -6.74 -10.15 -6.77
C GLN A 199 -7.07 -9.12 -5.68
N LEU A 200 -6.19 -8.92 -4.69
CA LEU A 200 -6.34 -7.89 -3.66
C LEU A 200 -6.40 -6.48 -4.26
N TRP A 201 -5.50 -6.16 -5.19
CA TRP A 201 -5.50 -4.88 -5.88
C TRP A 201 -6.78 -4.65 -6.67
N ASP A 202 -7.19 -5.64 -7.47
CA ASP A 202 -8.40 -5.56 -8.29
C ASP A 202 -9.65 -5.39 -7.43
N ALA A 203 -9.75 -6.15 -6.32
CA ALA A 203 -10.86 -6.02 -5.38
C ALA A 203 -10.88 -4.64 -4.69
N SER A 204 -9.72 -4.10 -4.34
CA SER A 204 -9.65 -2.76 -3.76
C SER A 204 -10.05 -1.67 -4.77
N CYS A 205 -9.70 -1.82 -6.04
CA CYS A 205 -10.12 -0.88 -7.09
C CYS A 205 -11.64 -0.96 -7.33
N ALA A 206 -12.20 -2.17 -7.37
CA ALA A 206 -13.64 -2.36 -7.50
C ALA A 206 -14.41 -1.75 -6.32
N GLU A 207 -13.89 -1.86 -5.09
CA GLU A 207 -14.50 -1.23 -3.92
C GLU A 207 -14.41 0.29 -3.97
N TYR A 208 -13.27 0.84 -4.43
CA TYR A 208 -13.11 2.29 -4.63
C TYR A 208 -14.17 2.83 -5.61
N GLU A 209 -14.41 2.12 -6.72
CA GLU A 209 -15.44 2.45 -7.70
C GLU A 209 -16.84 2.31 -7.13
N ARG A 210 -17.11 1.25 -6.36
CA ARG A 210 -18.40 1.05 -5.71
C ARG A 210 -18.76 2.18 -4.74
N LEU A 211 -17.75 2.77 -4.11
CA LEU A 211 -17.89 3.93 -3.22
C LEU A 211 -17.95 5.27 -3.96
N ASP A 212 -17.74 5.27 -5.29
CA ASP A 212 -17.71 6.46 -6.16
C ASP A 212 -16.69 7.52 -5.69
N LEU A 213 -15.54 7.08 -5.16
CA LEU A 213 -14.55 7.98 -4.57
C LEU A 213 -13.82 8.86 -5.61
N ASP A 214 -13.91 8.55 -6.90
CA ASP A 214 -13.45 9.48 -7.95
C ASP A 214 -14.26 10.78 -7.97
N ARG A 215 -15.53 10.73 -7.53
CA ARG A 215 -16.47 11.86 -7.57
C ARG A 215 -16.86 12.35 -6.18
N ASN A 216 -16.89 11.47 -5.20
CA ASN A 216 -17.42 11.70 -3.87
C ASN A 216 -16.39 11.32 -2.79
N ASP A 217 -15.27 12.05 -2.76
CA ASP A 217 -14.21 11.91 -1.76
C ASP A 217 -14.15 13.15 -0.83
N PRO A 218 -15.09 13.30 0.12
CA PRO A 218 -15.17 14.48 0.96
C PRO A 218 -13.95 14.67 1.87
N VAL A 219 -13.26 13.58 2.23
CA VAL A 219 -12.03 13.62 3.02
C VAL A 219 -10.86 14.09 2.15
N GLY A 220 -10.76 13.59 0.91
CA GLY A 220 -9.80 14.04 -0.10
C GLY A 220 -9.95 15.53 -0.43
N GLU A 221 -11.18 16.03 -0.56
CA GLU A 221 -11.49 17.45 -0.76
C GLU A 221 -10.99 18.32 0.40
N LEU A 222 -11.31 17.94 1.64
CA LEU A 222 -10.81 18.63 2.84
C LEU A 222 -9.29 18.62 2.92
N GLY A 223 -8.66 17.49 2.53
CA GLY A 223 -7.21 17.38 2.42
C GLY A 223 -6.63 18.32 1.37
N ALA A 224 -7.28 18.45 0.21
CA ALA A 224 -6.89 19.38 -0.84
C ALA A 224 -7.03 20.84 -0.42
N GLU A 225 -8.12 21.19 0.27
CA GLU A 225 -8.32 22.51 0.87
C GLU A 225 -7.23 22.84 1.90
N PHE A 226 -6.90 21.89 2.78
CA PHE A 226 -5.87 22.07 3.79
C PHE A 226 -4.47 22.26 3.19
N ARG A 227 -4.15 21.56 2.09
CA ARG A 227 -2.87 21.70 1.38
C ARG A 227 -2.63 23.10 0.80
N ARG A 228 -3.68 23.91 0.61
CA ARG A 228 -3.53 25.32 0.17
C ARG A 228 -2.96 26.22 1.28
N GLY A 229 -2.84 25.71 2.50
CA GLY A 229 -2.35 26.45 3.66
C GLY A 229 -3.48 26.99 4.54
N LEU A 230 -3.09 27.42 5.74
CA LEU A 230 -3.99 28.04 6.72
C LEU A 230 -3.88 29.57 6.73
N GLU A 231 -2.84 30.12 6.12
CA GLU A 231 -2.56 31.55 6.10
C GLU A 231 -3.68 32.32 5.40
N GLY A 232 -4.10 33.44 6.00
CA GLY A 232 -5.15 34.30 5.46
C GLY A 232 -6.58 33.81 5.68
N LEU A 233 -6.79 32.64 6.30
CA LEU A 233 -8.13 32.16 6.63
C LEU A 233 -8.72 32.92 7.81
N SER A 234 -9.98 33.35 7.67
CA SER A 234 -10.78 33.99 8.71
C SER A 234 -11.32 32.98 9.74
N GLU A 235 -11.66 33.47 10.93
CA GLU A 235 -12.31 32.64 11.97
C GLU A 235 -13.59 31.98 11.45
N ARG A 236 -14.39 32.70 10.64
CA ARG A 236 -15.62 32.16 10.04
C ARG A 236 -15.35 30.97 9.13
N GLU A 237 -14.34 31.04 8.29
CA GLU A 237 -13.97 29.96 7.37
C GLU A 237 -13.45 28.74 8.14
N VAL A 238 -12.60 28.95 9.14
CA VAL A 238 -12.06 27.87 9.97
C VAL A 238 -13.18 27.14 10.71
N ARG A 239 -14.13 27.87 11.30
CA ARG A 239 -15.31 27.29 11.96
C ARG A 239 -16.17 26.48 10.98
N ALA A 240 -16.40 27.00 9.77
CA ALA A 240 -17.16 26.28 8.75
C ALA A 240 -16.49 24.95 8.36
N ARG A 241 -15.16 24.94 8.23
CA ARG A 241 -14.39 23.70 7.95
C ARG A 241 -14.45 22.72 9.12
N LEU A 242 -14.35 23.19 10.37
CA LEU A 242 -14.50 22.35 11.56
C LEU A 242 -15.87 21.68 11.60
N VAL A 243 -16.95 22.42 11.36
CA VAL A 243 -18.32 21.85 11.30
C VAL A 243 -18.43 20.78 10.23
N ARG A 244 -17.82 21.00 9.05
CA ARG A 244 -17.80 19.99 7.97
C ARG A 244 -17.07 18.71 8.41
N ILE A 245 -15.92 18.85 9.08
CA ILE A 245 -15.14 17.72 9.61
C ILE A 245 -15.95 16.94 10.67
N GLU A 246 -16.55 17.65 11.63
CA GLU A 246 -17.35 17.03 12.70
C GLU A 246 -18.57 16.30 12.15
N ARG A 247 -19.22 16.86 11.11
CA ARG A 247 -20.31 16.18 10.40
C ARG A 247 -19.85 14.87 9.78
N LEU A 248 -18.72 14.87 9.06
CA LEU A 248 -18.18 13.66 8.44
C LEU A 248 -17.82 12.60 9.49
N ILE A 249 -17.18 12.99 10.60
CA ILE A 249 -16.90 12.08 11.71
C ILE A 249 -18.21 11.48 12.26
N GLY A 250 -19.23 12.32 12.48
CA GLY A 250 -20.54 11.87 12.95
C GLY A 250 -21.27 10.95 11.97
N GLU A 251 -21.11 11.15 10.67
CA GLU A 251 -21.66 10.29 9.62
C GLU A 251 -20.96 8.93 9.59
N SER A 252 -19.63 8.90 9.62
CA SER A 252 -18.84 7.68 9.71
C SER A 252 -19.15 6.89 10.98
N GLY A 253 -19.41 7.57 12.10
CA GLY A 253 -19.78 6.96 13.38
C GLY A 253 -21.17 6.31 13.43
N LYS A 254 -22.05 6.57 12.46
CA LYS A 254 -23.36 5.88 12.35
C LYS A 254 -23.23 4.44 11.87
N GLY A 255 -22.13 4.12 11.18
CA GLY A 255 -21.84 2.77 10.71
C GLY A 255 -21.54 1.84 11.89
N ARG A 256 -22.17 0.66 11.91
CA ARG A 256 -21.85 -0.38 12.91
C ARG A 256 -20.54 -1.12 12.61
N LYS A 257 -20.00 -0.97 11.41
CA LYS A 257 -18.81 -1.68 10.93
C LYS A 257 -17.72 -0.68 10.57
N LEU A 258 -16.54 -0.86 11.15
CA LEU A 258 -15.38 -0.03 10.88
C LEU A 258 -14.41 -0.82 10.00
N TYR A 259 -14.20 -0.36 8.77
CA TYR A 259 -13.25 -0.96 7.83
C TYR A 259 -11.94 -0.17 7.78
N GLY A 260 -10.87 -0.75 7.23
CA GLY A 260 -9.55 -0.12 7.19
C GLY A 260 -9.54 1.28 6.58
N HIS A 261 -10.17 1.46 5.41
CA HIS A 261 -10.27 2.78 4.79
C HIS A 261 -11.02 3.82 5.63
N LEU A 262 -12.09 3.42 6.34
CA LEU A 262 -12.82 4.31 7.24
C LEU A 262 -11.97 4.70 8.47
N TYR A 263 -11.16 3.76 8.97
CA TYR A 263 -10.22 4.03 10.05
C TYR A 263 -9.18 5.09 9.64
N ASP A 264 -8.60 4.95 8.45
CA ASP A 264 -7.61 5.90 7.92
C ASP A 264 -8.21 7.29 7.66
N ASP A 265 -9.43 7.34 7.09
CA ASP A 265 -10.17 8.58 6.90
C ASP A 265 -10.48 9.27 8.23
N LEU A 266 -10.88 8.52 9.26
CA LEU A 266 -11.14 9.06 10.60
C LEU A 266 -9.87 9.59 11.27
N LEU A 267 -8.72 8.93 11.08
CA LEU A 267 -7.42 9.47 11.50
C LEU A 267 -7.10 10.78 10.78
N LYS A 268 -7.33 10.84 9.48
CA LYS A 268 -7.12 12.05 8.69
C LYS A 268 -8.02 13.19 9.15
N LEU A 269 -9.29 12.93 9.40
CA LEU A 269 -10.25 13.90 9.90
C LEU A 269 -9.87 14.40 11.30
N LYS A 270 -9.44 13.51 12.20
CA LYS A 270 -8.92 13.89 13.52
C LYS A 270 -7.71 14.83 13.41
N TYR A 271 -6.76 14.51 12.52
CA TYR A 271 -5.62 15.38 12.24
C TYR A 271 -6.06 16.76 11.76
N LEU A 272 -6.95 16.81 10.75
CA LEU A 272 -7.45 18.08 10.21
C LEU A 272 -8.18 18.90 11.28
N HIS A 273 -9.04 18.26 12.09
CA HIS A 273 -9.74 18.89 13.20
C HIS A 273 -8.78 19.54 14.18
N GLN A 274 -7.73 18.82 14.59
CA GLN A 274 -6.71 19.34 15.52
C GLN A 274 -5.98 20.55 14.92
N ARG A 275 -5.60 20.50 13.64
CA ARG A 275 -4.89 21.60 12.96
C ARG A 275 -5.76 22.86 12.86
N TYR A 276 -7.01 22.72 12.45
CA TYR A 276 -7.94 23.85 12.37
C TYR A 276 -8.30 24.40 13.76
N THR A 277 -8.48 23.54 14.76
CA THR A 277 -8.74 23.97 16.15
C THR A 277 -7.57 24.79 16.70
N ASN A 278 -6.33 24.35 16.48
CA ASN A 278 -5.14 25.08 16.91
C ASN A 278 -5.02 26.44 16.21
N TYR A 279 -5.30 26.49 14.91
CA TYR A 279 -5.28 27.74 14.15
C TYR A 279 -6.40 28.70 14.58
N LEU A 280 -7.60 28.20 14.87
CA LEU A 280 -8.71 28.99 15.42
C LEU A 280 -8.33 29.61 16.77
N ARG A 281 -7.71 28.83 17.66
CA ARG A 281 -7.22 29.35 18.95
C ARG A 281 -6.19 30.46 18.74
N TRP A 282 -5.27 30.30 17.80
CA TRP A 282 -4.29 31.33 17.47
C TRP A 282 -4.96 32.62 16.98
N LEU A 283 -5.94 32.53 16.07
CA LEU A 283 -6.70 33.70 15.59
C LEU A 283 -7.42 34.46 16.72
N GLN A 284 -7.89 33.75 17.75
CA GLN A 284 -8.58 34.35 18.90
C GLN A 284 -7.64 35.00 19.91
N THR A 285 -6.33 34.72 19.81
CA THR A 285 -5.30 35.31 20.67
C THR A 285 -4.56 36.48 20.00
N GLN A 286 -4.87 36.77 18.73
CA GLN A 286 -4.44 37.99 18.03
C GLN A 286 -5.36 39.16 18.40
#